data_AF-A0A3M2M0B5-F1
#
_entry.id   AF-A0A3M2M0B5-F1
#
_cell.length_a   1.000
_cell.length_b   1.000
_cell.length_c   1.000
_cell.angle_alpha   90.00
_cell.angle_beta   90.00
_cell.angle_gamma   90.00
#
_symmetry.space_group_name_H-M   'P 1'
#
loop_
_entity.id
_entity.type
_entity.pdbx_description
1 polymer ?
#
loop_
_entity_poly.entity_id
_entity_poly.type
_entity_poly.pdbx_seq_one_letter_code
_entity_poly.pdbx_strand_id
1 'polypeptide(L)'
;MRRLTPLAGLLLSASVAGCGLVPSAEDQATDVARGKARRMGNVLRGANSLSAPQDLAHRASELDDADVLKVSGTSPETGGVRLVVRVEGQGGESANGDEVTVRRCFELAIDRNAEFDTVPPQVPCPSNAPLTFAPWPKAPALPSEARLREALPSVPRGGRADETGIRAAVTRMRLDPAIDAAYLTEGDTVGLALTVRPLHAYGALDCVLVRVAPGETAVFTPSTIQRMPGEGGCSAGNAISPMPPPH
;
A
#
# COMPACT_ATOMS: atom_id res chain seq x y z
N MET A 1 -87.51 14.52 -1.36
CA MET A 1 -87.41 15.11 -2.72
C MET A 1 -85.94 15.21 -3.11
N ARG A 2 -85.61 14.79 -4.34
CA ARG A 2 -84.31 14.90 -5.00
C ARG A 2 -83.87 16.38 -5.16
N ARG A 3 -82.55 16.60 -5.25
CA ARG A 3 -81.76 17.44 -6.20
C ARG A 3 -80.50 17.99 -5.50
N LEU A 4 -79.30 17.50 -5.84
CA LEU A 4 -78.34 17.95 -6.89
C LEU A 4 -77.20 18.82 -6.32
N THR A 5 -75.99 18.24 -6.27
CA THR A 5 -74.66 18.86 -6.14
C THR A 5 -74.33 19.72 -7.39
N PRO A 6 -73.40 20.72 -7.35
CA PRO A 6 -71.97 20.43 -7.60
C PRO A 6 -70.89 21.40 -7.03
N LEU A 7 -69.66 20.87 -6.98
CA LEU A 7 -68.31 21.47 -7.20
C LEU A 7 -67.92 22.88 -6.70
N ALA A 8 -66.87 22.92 -5.88
CA ALA A 8 -65.60 23.67 -6.05
C ALA A 8 -64.72 23.36 -4.83
N GLY A 9 -63.51 22.79 -4.89
CA GLY A 9 -62.45 22.99 -5.85
C GLY A 9 -61.35 23.83 -5.20
N LEU A 10 -60.49 23.23 -4.36
CA LEU A 10 -59.15 23.77 -4.07
C LEU A 10 -58.24 22.65 -3.55
N LEU A 11 -57.68 21.88 -4.48
CA LEU A 11 -56.50 21.04 -4.24
C LEU A 11 -55.28 21.97 -4.19
N LEU A 12 -54.78 22.27 -3.00
CA LEU A 12 -53.42 22.80 -2.84
C LEU A 12 -52.42 21.66 -3.08
N SER A 13 -52.13 21.44 -4.36
CA SER A 13 -50.99 20.67 -4.81
C SER A 13 -49.72 21.49 -4.51
N ALA A 14 -49.14 21.29 -3.33
CA ALA A 14 -47.81 21.78 -3.02
C ALA A 14 -46.80 21.02 -3.90
N SER A 15 -46.55 21.54 -5.10
CA SER A 15 -45.44 21.14 -5.95
C SER A 15 -44.15 21.48 -5.22
N VAL A 16 -43.61 20.53 -4.47
CA VAL A 16 -42.20 20.52 -4.09
C VAL A 16 -41.42 20.34 -5.40
N ALA A 17 -41.18 21.45 -6.10
CA ALA A 17 -40.14 21.51 -7.10
C ALA A 17 -38.82 21.34 -6.34
N GLY A 18 -38.44 20.08 -6.12
CA GLY A 18 -37.08 19.74 -5.76
C GLY A 18 -36.21 20.18 -6.93
N CYS A 19 -35.63 21.38 -6.83
CA CYS A 19 -34.53 21.80 -7.67
C CYS A 19 -33.38 20.81 -7.43
N GLY A 20 -33.33 19.75 -8.23
CA GLY A 20 -32.14 18.93 -8.37
C GLY A 20 -31.08 19.80 -9.04
N LEU A 21 -30.30 20.51 -8.23
CA LEU A 21 -29.08 21.18 -8.68
C LEU A 21 -28.16 20.10 -9.23
N VAL A 22 -28.12 19.98 -10.55
CA VAL A 22 -27.10 19.18 -11.23
C VAL A 22 -25.75 19.83 -10.89
N PRO A 23 -24.77 19.08 -10.35
CA PRO A 23 -23.46 19.63 -10.00
C PRO A 23 -22.80 20.24 -11.24
N SER A 24 -22.20 21.43 -11.09
CA SER A 24 -21.48 22.06 -12.21
C SER A 24 -20.28 21.21 -12.63
N ALA A 25 -19.78 21.40 -13.86
CA ALA A 25 -18.56 20.71 -14.32
C ALA A 25 -17.36 20.98 -13.41
N GLU A 26 -17.27 22.19 -12.83
CA GLU A 26 -16.25 22.55 -11.84
C GLU A 26 -16.41 21.80 -10.50
N ASP A 27 -17.66 21.63 -10.03
CA ASP A 27 -17.94 20.86 -8.81
C ASP A 27 -17.57 19.39 -9.02
N GLN A 28 -17.96 18.81 -10.16
CA GLN A 28 -17.59 17.44 -10.54
C GLN A 28 -16.07 17.27 -10.61
N ALA A 29 -15.37 18.19 -11.28
CA ALA A 29 -13.91 18.18 -11.38
C ALA A 29 -13.26 18.27 -9.99
N THR A 30 -13.82 19.10 -9.09
CA THR A 30 -13.36 19.24 -7.71
C THR A 30 -13.59 17.96 -6.91
N ASP A 31 -14.74 17.29 -7.08
CA ASP A 31 -15.07 16.01 -6.45
C ASP A 31 -14.14 14.89 -6.93
N VAL A 32 -13.79 14.86 -8.23
CA VAL A 32 -12.80 13.93 -8.78
C VAL A 32 -11.43 14.16 -8.16
N ALA A 33 -10.97 15.42 -8.05
CA ALA A 33 -9.70 15.77 -7.40
C ALA A 33 -9.70 15.35 -5.92
N ARG A 34 -10.81 15.57 -5.21
CA ARG A 34 -10.97 15.13 -3.81
C ARG A 34 -10.97 13.62 -3.68
N GLY A 35 -11.61 12.90 -4.61
CA GLY A 35 -11.63 11.45 -4.66
C GLY A 35 -10.24 10.85 -4.84
N LYS A 36 -9.41 11.44 -5.71
CA LYS A 36 -7.99 11.08 -5.86
C LYS A 36 -7.21 11.32 -4.55
N ALA A 37 -7.33 12.52 -3.96
CA ALA A 37 -6.68 12.84 -2.69
C ALA A 37 -7.08 11.87 -1.54
N ARG A 38 -8.36 11.47 -1.49
CA ARG A 38 -8.87 10.48 -0.53
C ARG A 38 -8.22 9.10 -0.73
N ARG A 39 -8.18 8.60 -1.97
CA ARG A 39 -7.53 7.32 -2.28
C ARG A 39 -6.04 7.35 -1.93
N MET A 40 -5.37 8.46 -2.22
CA MET A 40 -3.99 8.67 -1.82
C MET A 40 -3.81 8.56 -0.30
N GLY A 41 -4.64 9.25 0.49
CA GLY A 41 -4.62 9.13 1.95
C GLY A 41 -4.80 7.69 2.45
N ASN A 42 -5.72 6.94 1.83
CA ASN A 42 -5.93 5.51 2.15
C ASN A 42 -4.70 4.64 1.83
N VAL A 43 -4.07 4.86 0.67
CA VAL A 43 -2.84 4.15 0.27
C VAL A 43 -1.70 4.45 1.23
N LEU A 44 -1.49 5.72 1.59
CA LEU A 44 -0.42 6.14 2.50
C LEU A 44 -0.64 5.59 3.92
N ARG A 45 -1.88 5.51 4.39
CA ARG A 45 -2.19 4.91 5.69
C ARG A 45 -1.96 3.39 5.71
N GLY A 46 -2.15 2.72 4.58
CA GLY A 46 -1.83 1.29 4.42
C GLY A 46 -0.34 0.99 4.31
N ALA A 47 0.50 2.01 4.08
CA ALA A 47 1.95 1.86 3.92
C ALA A 47 2.68 1.73 5.27
N ASN A 48 2.42 0.64 5.99
CA ASN A 48 2.97 0.37 7.33
C ASN A 48 4.52 0.33 7.40
N SER A 49 5.19 0.22 6.25
CA SER A 49 6.66 0.27 6.14
C SER A 49 7.23 1.69 6.15
N LEU A 50 6.40 2.72 5.96
CA LEU A 50 6.83 4.12 5.86
C LEU A 50 6.48 4.87 7.15
N SER A 51 7.51 5.34 7.87
CA SER A 51 7.34 6.11 9.11
C SER A 51 7.85 7.55 9.01
N ALA A 52 8.81 7.82 8.13
CA ALA A 52 9.34 9.16 7.96
C ALA A 52 8.37 10.05 7.16
N PRO A 53 8.16 11.32 7.55
CA PRO A 53 7.28 12.24 6.83
C PRO A 53 7.70 12.45 5.37
N GLN A 54 9.02 12.49 5.13
CA GLN A 54 9.58 12.65 3.78
C GLN A 54 9.32 11.44 2.90
N ASP A 55 9.35 10.23 3.46
CA ASP A 55 9.07 9.02 2.70
C ASP A 55 7.59 8.94 2.32
N LEU A 56 6.68 9.33 3.22
CA LEU A 56 5.26 9.44 2.93
C LEU A 56 4.98 10.51 1.88
N ALA A 57 5.70 11.62 1.90
CA ALA A 57 5.61 12.67 0.90
C ALA A 57 6.14 12.23 -0.47
N HIS A 58 7.31 11.59 -0.51
CA HIS A 58 7.84 11.00 -1.74
C HIS A 58 6.84 10.01 -2.33
N ARG A 59 6.29 9.12 -1.49
CA ARG A 59 5.27 8.16 -1.92
C ARG A 59 4.00 8.85 -2.43
N ALA A 60 3.56 9.93 -1.80
CA ALA A 60 2.41 10.71 -2.25
C ALA A 60 2.63 11.30 -3.65
N SER A 61 3.85 11.76 -3.95
CA SER A 61 4.19 12.34 -5.26
C SER A 61 4.18 11.32 -6.41
N GLU A 62 4.28 10.03 -6.10
CA GLU A 62 4.19 8.94 -7.09
C GLU A 62 2.75 8.50 -7.39
N LEU A 63 1.76 9.08 -6.70
CA LEU A 63 0.36 8.67 -6.78
C LEU A 63 -0.46 9.69 -7.54
N ASP A 64 -1.25 9.23 -8.52
CA ASP A 64 -2.26 10.02 -9.25
C ASP A 64 -1.73 11.36 -9.81
N ASP A 65 -0.44 11.42 -10.19
CA ASP A 65 0.29 12.61 -10.68
C ASP A 65 0.15 13.84 -9.75
N ALA A 66 0.12 13.63 -8.43
CA ALA A 66 -0.05 14.71 -7.47
C ALA A 66 1.24 15.47 -7.18
N ASP A 67 1.12 16.78 -7.07
CA ASP A 67 2.20 17.63 -6.55
C ASP A 67 2.13 17.65 -5.01
N VAL A 68 3.21 17.31 -4.33
CA VAL A 68 3.32 17.54 -2.88
C VAL A 68 3.89 18.92 -2.63
N LEU A 69 3.14 19.78 -1.96
CA LEU A 69 3.52 21.18 -1.74
C LEU A 69 4.08 21.44 -0.35
N LYS A 70 3.69 20.65 0.65
CA LYS A 70 4.14 20.81 2.04
C LYS A 70 4.10 19.50 2.80
N VAL A 71 5.08 19.31 3.68
CA VAL A 71 5.17 18.19 4.62
C VAL A 71 5.38 18.76 6.02
N SER A 72 4.67 18.21 7.00
CA SER A 72 4.85 18.55 8.41
C SER A 72 4.46 17.38 9.32
N GLY A 73 4.84 17.46 10.59
CA GLY A 73 4.69 16.38 11.56
C GLY A 73 5.97 15.56 11.75
N THR A 74 5.87 14.45 12.48
CA THR A 74 7.03 13.66 12.92
C THR A 74 6.96 12.21 12.45
N SER A 75 5.89 11.49 12.79
CA SER A 75 5.62 10.14 12.31
C SER A 75 4.14 9.79 12.49
N PRO A 76 3.59 8.83 11.72
CA PRO A 76 2.23 8.34 11.91
C PRO A 76 1.91 7.84 13.33
N GLU A 77 2.91 7.42 14.10
CA GLU A 77 2.77 6.87 15.46
C GLU A 77 2.76 7.91 16.58
N THR A 78 3.55 8.99 16.47
CA THR A 78 3.89 9.85 17.62
C THR A 78 3.48 11.30 17.49
N GLY A 79 3.02 11.73 16.31
CA GLY A 79 2.54 13.10 16.10
C GLY A 79 1.73 13.30 14.82
N GLY A 80 1.46 12.22 14.08
CA GLY A 80 0.89 12.26 12.74
C GLY A 80 1.83 12.92 11.72
N VAL A 81 1.47 12.73 10.46
CA VAL A 81 2.06 13.42 9.32
C VAL A 81 0.95 14.16 8.58
N ARG A 82 1.24 15.40 8.17
CA ARG A 82 0.37 16.25 7.38
C ARG A 82 1.03 16.57 6.06
N LEU A 83 0.36 16.24 4.96
CA LEU A 83 0.80 16.53 3.60
C LEU A 83 -0.19 17.50 2.96
N VAL A 84 0.28 18.56 2.32
CA VAL A 84 -0.58 19.35 1.41
C VAL A 84 -0.27 18.91 -0.01
N VAL A 85 -1.25 18.31 -0.66
CA VAL A 85 -1.13 17.82 -2.04
C VAL A 85 -2.01 18.65 -2.96
N ARG A 86 -1.51 18.93 -4.17
CA ARG A 86 -2.29 19.52 -5.26
C ARG A 86 -2.59 18.43 -6.27
N VAL A 87 -3.88 18.25 -6.54
CA VAL A 87 -4.38 17.18 -7.40
C VAL A 87 -5.24 17.78 -8.49
N GLU A 88 -5.14 17.21 -9.69
CA GLU A 88 -5.94 17.56 -10.83
C GLU A 88 -7.20 16.68 -10.93
N GLY A 89 -8.34 17.32 -11.16
CA GLY A 89 -9.60 16.64 -11.44
C GLY A 89 -10.25 17.21 -12.69
N GLN A 90 -10.99 16.36 -13.39
CA GLN A 90 -11.69 16.66 -14.63
C GLN A 90 -13.18 16.40 -14.42
N GLY A 91 -14.03 17.26 -14.97
CA GLY A 91 -15.48 17.17 -14.85
C GLY A 91 -16.18 17.77 -16.07
N GLY A 92 -17.44 17.37 -16.28
CA GLY A 92 -18.19 17.68 -17.50
C GLY A 92 -18.51 16.43 -18.34
N GLU A 93 -19.43 16.56 -19.29
CA GLU A 93 -19.84 15.47 -20.18
C GLU A 93 -19.06 15.52 -21.49
N SER A 94 -18.30 14.47 -21.80
CA SER A 94 -17.42 14.38 -22.97
C SER A 94 -18.14 14.32 -24.32
N ALA A 95 -19.48 14.22 -24.34
CA ALA A 95 -20.24 14.05 -25.58
C ALA A 95 -20.68 15.36 -26.24
N ASN A 96 -21.01 16.42 -25.47
CA ASN A 96 -21.54 17.70 -25.99
C ASN A 96 -21.37 18.91 -25.03
N GLY A 97 -20.56 18.82 -23.97
CA GLY A 97 -20.38 19.89 -22.97
C GLY A 97 -18.92 20.31 -22.78
N ASP A 98 -18.69 21.45 -22.15
CA ASP A 98 -17.34 21.94 -21.83
C ASP A 98 -16.72 21.06 -20.72
N GLU A 99 -15.64 20.36 -21.05
CA GLU A 99 -14.80 19.66 -20.08
C GLU A 99 -13.97 20.67 -19.30
N VAL A 100 -14.05 20.62 -17.97
CA VAL A 100 -13.34 21.52 -17.09
C VAL A 100 -12.30 20.75 -16.29
N THR A 101 -11.06 21.22 -16.36
CA THR A 101 -9.96 20.73 -15.51
C THR A 101 -9.71 21.71 -14.38
N VAL A 102 -9.72 21.22 -13.14
CA VAL A 102 -9.40 22.02 -11.96
C VAL A 102 -8.20 21.44 -11.22
N ARG A 103 -7.40 22.32 -10.63
CA ARG A 103 -6.36 21.96 -9.66
C ARG A 103 -6.77 22.46 -8.29
N ARG A 104 -6.77 21.56 -7.31
CA ARG A 104 -7.20 21.84 -5.94
C ARG A 104 -6.22 21.26 -4.95
N CYS A 105 -6.06 21.91 -3.81
CA CYS A 105 -5.17 21.45 -2.76
C CYS A 105 -5.95 20.84 -1.60
N PHE A 106 -5.45 19.73 -1.08
CA PHE A 106 -6.04 18.98 0.01
C PHE A 106 -4.99 18.69 1.07
N GLU A 107 -5.38 18.74 2.34
CA GLU A 107 -4.53 18.30 3.43
C GLU A 107 -4.81 16.82 3.74
N LEU A 108 -3.78 15.99 3.61
CA LEU A 108 -3.83 14.58 4.00
C LEU A 108 -3.32 14.43 5.42
N ALA A 109 -4.12 13.79 6.26
CA ALA A 109 -3.80 13.44 7.63
C ALA A 109 -3.45 11.95 7.74
N ILE A 110 -2.16 11.66 7.92
CA ILE A 110 -1.66 10.30 8.13
C ILE A 110 -1.33 10.13 9.61
N ASP A 111 -2.16 9.35 10.29
CA ASP A 111 -2.02 8.96 11.69
C ASP A 111 -2.53 7.52 11.81
N ARG A 112 -1.90 6.70 12.67
CA ARG A 112 -2.30 5.30 12.86
C ARG A 112 -3.73 5.14 13.38
N ASN A 113 -4.23 6.11 14.13
CA ASN A 113 -5.56 6.08 14.74
C ASN A 113 -6.61 6.85 13.93
N ALA A 114 -6.22 7.49 12.82
CA ALA A 114 -7.17 8.20 11.97
C ALA A 114 -8.10 7.20 11.25
N GLU A 115 -9.38 7.59 11.15
CA GLU A 115 -10.41 6.79 10.50
C GLU A 115 -10.04 6.49 9.03
N PHE A 116 -10.28 5.26 8.58
CA PHE A 116 -10.11 4.92 7.17
C PHE A 116 -11.10 5.71 6.31
N ASP A 117 -10.72 6.07 5.08
CA ASP A 117 -11.64 6.69 4.13
C ASP A 117 -12.15 8.10 4.50
N THR A 118 -11.46 8.80 5.40
CA THR A 118 -11.72 10.20 5.74
C THR A 118 -11.61 11.09 4.51
N VAL A 119 -12.60 11.97 4.33
CA VAL A 119 -12.59 12.98 3.26
C VAL A 119 -11.56 14.06 3.61
N PRO A 120 -10.50 14.26 2.80
CA PRO A 120 -9.49 15.25 3.13
C PRO A 120 -10.04 16.68 2.93
N PRO A 121 -9.80 17.60 3.89
CA PRO A 121 -10.24 18.97 3.75
C PRO A 121 -9.50 19.67 2.60
N GLN A 122 -10.23 20.47 1.83
CA GLN A 122 -9.65 21.37 0.85
C GLN A 122 -8.98 22.55 1.57
N VAL A 123 -7.76 22.88 1.17
CA VAL A 123 -6.97 23.97 1.75
C VAL A 123 -6.49 24.92 0.65
N PRO A 124 -6.13 26.18 0.99
CA PRO A 124 -5.47 27.07 0.04
C PRO A 124 -4.19 26.42 -0.47
N CYS A 125 -3.94 26.51 -1.78
CA CYS A 125 -2.71 26.02 -2.36
C CYS A 125 -1.53 26.89 -1.94
N PRO A 126 -0.50 26.34 -1.28
CA PRO A 126 0.76 27.05 -1.05
C PRO A 126 1.34 27.58 -2.37
N SER A 127 1.95 28.75 -2.33
CA SER A 127 2.52 29.43 -3.51
C SER A 127 3.90 28.91 -3.92
N ASN A 128 4.49 28.00 -3.14
CA ASN A 128 5.79 27.41 -3.45
C ASN A 128 5.71 26.36 -4.56
N ALA A 129 6.87 26.07 -5.17
CA ALA A 129 7.01 24.97 -6.10
C ALA A 129 6.74 23.63 -5.40
N PRO A 130 6.27 22.60 -6.15
CA PRO A 130 6.22 21.23 -5.65
C PRO A 130 7.56 20.77 -5.11
N LEU A 131 7.51 19.94 -4.07
CA LEU A 131 8.68 19.29 -3.51
C LEU A 131 9.23 18.27 -4.51
N THR A 132 10.54 18.18 -4.57
CA THR A 132 11.26 17.20 -5.40
C THR A 132 11.93 16.17 -4.51
N PHE A 133 11.87 14.91 -4.90
CA PHE A 133 12.43 13.79 -4.14
C PHE A 133 13.53 13.11 -4.94
N ALA A 134 14.59 12.68 -4.25
CA ALA A 134 15.58 11.80 -4.84
C ALA A 134 14.95 10.40 -5.06
N PRO A 135 15.40 9.62 -6.06
CA PRO A 135 14.94 8.26 -6.24
C PRO A 135 15.07 7.43 -4.96
N TRP A 136 14.16 6.47 -4.76
CA TRP A 136 14.23 5.57 -3.61
C TRP A 136 15.59 4.86 -3.55
N PRO A 137 16.15 4.66 -2.34
CA PRO A 137 17.30 3.80 -2.18
C PRO A 137 17.03 2.43 -2.79
N LYS A 138 18.03 1.89 -3.50
CA LYS A 138 17.91 0.55 -4.07
C LYS A 138 17.79 -0.47 -2.94
N ALA A 139 16.81 -1.36 -3.04
CA ALA A 139 16.65 -2.47 -2.12
C ALA A 139 17.93 -3.34 -2.08
N PRO A 140 18.32 -3.85 -0.90
CA PRO A 140 19.48 -4.73 -0.81
C PRO A 140 19.25 -6.01 -1.62
N ALA A 141 20.30 -6.52 -2.24
CA ALA A 141 20.23 -7.76 -2.98
C ALA A 141 20.24 -8.96 -2.00
N LEU A 142 19.28 -9.86 -2.16
CA LEU A 142 19.32 -11.16 -1.50
C LEU A 142 20.54 -11.98 -1.97
N PRO A 143 21.11 -12.83 -1.11
CA PRO A 143 22.18 -13.73 -1.51
C PRO A 143 21.67 -14.70 -2.59
N SER A 144 22.54 -15.00 -3.57
CA SER A 144 22.21 -15.97 -4.62
C SER A 144 22.02 -17.37 -4.04
N GLU A 145 21.24 -18.21 -4.73
CA GLU A 145 21.02 -19.59 -4.27
C GLU A 145 22.33 -20.37 -4.12
N ALA A 146 23.28 -20.18 -5.04
CA ALA A 146 24.59 -20.83 -4.98
C ALA A 146 25.35 -20.43 -3.70
N ARG A 147 25.36 -19.13 -3.36
CA ARG A 147 26.00 -18.63 -2.15
C ARG A 147 25.34 -19.19 -0.88
N LEU A 148 24.02 -19.36 -0.88
CA LEU A 148 23.30 -19.98 0.23
C LEU A 148 23.61 -21.47 0.37
N ARG A 149 23.61 -22.23 -0.74
CA ARG A 149 23.95 -23.66 -0.73
C ARG A 149 25.37 -23.91 -0.24
N GLU A 150 26.31 -23.03 -0.57
CA GLU A 150 27.70 -23.11 -0.10
C GLU A 150 27.85 -22.76 1.38
N ALA A 151 27.14 -21.72 1.85
CA ALA A 151 27.30 -21.22 3.21
C ALA A 151 26.65 -22.11 4.29
N LEU A 152 25.58 -22.83 3.93
CA LEU A 152 24.75 -23.56 4.89
C LEU A 152 25.26 -24.99 5.13
N PRO A 153 25.11 -25.52 6.36
CA PRO A 153 25.56 -26.87 6.67
C PRO A 153 24.74 -27.91 5.90
N SER A 154 25.44 -28.88 5.31
CA SER A 154 24.80 -30.08 4.75
C SER A 154 24.46 -31.07 5.86
N VAL A 155 23.28 -31.68 5.79
CA VAL A 155 22.84 -32.70 6.76
C VAL A 155 22.88 -34.07 6.09
N PRO A 156 23.66 -35.04 6.60
CA PRO A 156 23.64 -36.41 6.08
C PRO A 156 22.25 -37.07 6.20
N ARG A 157 22.00 -38.10 5.39
CA ARG A 157 20.80 -38.94 5.55
C ARG A 157 20.78 -39.55 6.96
N GLY A 158 19.63 -39.49 7.63
CA GLY A 158 19.47 -39.95 9.02
C GLY A 158 19.98 -38.98 10.10
N GLY A 159 20.51 -37.82 9.71
CA GLY A 159 20.86 -36.74 10.62
C GLY A 159 19.67 -35.85 10.99
N ARG A 160 19.97 -34.74 11.67
CA ARG A 160 19.03 -33.67 12.00
C ARG A 160 19.66 -32.33 11.66
N ALA A 161 18.88 -31.43 11.07
CA ALA A 161 19.32 -30.05 10.84
C ALA A 161 19.48 -29.29 12.17
N ASP A 162 20.57 -28.53 12.29
CA ASP A 162 20.86 -27.70 13.46
C ASP A 162 20.55 -26.22 13.16
N GLU A 163 19.47 -25.71 13.74
CA GLU A 163 19.07 -24.30 13.60
C GLU A 163 20.16 -23.34 14.11
N THR A 164 20.88 -23.71 15.17
CA THR A 164 21.92 -22.84 15.74
C THR A 164 23.10 -22.70 14.77
N GLY A 165 23.56 -23.81 14.20
CA GLY A 165 24.58 -23.83 13.15
C GLY A 165 24.16 -23.05 11.90
N ILE A 166 22.89 -23.16 11.50
CA ILE A 166 22.31 -22.41 10.38
C ILE A 166 22.31 -20.90 10.68
N ARG A 167 21.84 -20.47 11.85
CA ARG A 167 21.87 -19.05 12.27
C ARG A 167 23.28 -18.49 12.29
N ALA A 168 24.25 -19.26 12.81
CA ALA A 168 25.65 -18.88 12.82
C ALA A 168 26.22 -18.74 11.40
N ALA A 169 25.86 -19.64 10.49
CA ALA A 169 26.23 -19.55 9.08
C ALA A 169 25.67 -18.28 8.42
N VAL A 170 24.37 -18.01 8.58
CA VAL A 170 23.73 -16.79 8.04
C VAL A 170 24.37 -15.53 8.62
N THR A 171 24.67 -15.50 9.92
CA THR A 171 25.35 -14.37 10.58
C THR A 171 26.72 -14.09 9.95
N ARG A 172 27.50 -15.14 9.66
CA ARG A 172 28.81 -15.01 9.01
C ARG A 172 28.72 -14.47 7.57
N MET A 173 27.56 -14.58 6.92
CA MET A 173 27.36 -14.01 5.58
C MET A 173 27.31 -12.48 5.59
N ARG A 174 27.13 -11.85 6.76
CA ARG A 174 27.03 -10.39 6.94
C ARG A 174 26.02 -9.77 5.96
N LEU A 175 24.79 -10.28 6.03
CA LEU A 175 23.68 -9.76 5.22
C LEU A 175 23.42 -8.28 5.55
N ASP A 176 22.82 -7.57 4.60
CA ASP A 176 22.35 -6.21 4.83
C ASP A 176 21.34 -6.20 6.00
N PRO A 177 21.42 -5.25 6.94
CA PRO A 177 20.50 -5.17 8.07
C PRO A 177 19.01 -5.06 7.70
N ALA A 178 18.68 -4.63 6.48
CA ALA A 178 17.31 -4.59 5.99
C ALA A 178 16.79 -5.94 5.45
N ILE A 179 17.63 -6.99 5.43
CA ILE A 179 17.21 -8.36 5.14
C ILE A 179 16.77 -9.04 6.44
N ASP A 180 15.48 -9.29 6.56
CA ASP A 180 14.90 -10.07 7.66
C ASP A 180 15.21 -11.55 7.47
N ALA A 181 15.73 -12.20 8.52
CA ALA A 181 15.95 -13.65 8.55
C ALA A 181 15.00 -14.32 9.57
N ALA A 182 14.08 -15.13 9.07
CA ALA A 182 13.17 -15.93 9.87
C ALA A 182 13.54 -17.42 9.79
N TYR A 183 13.41 -18.12 10.90
CA TYR A 183 13.75 -19.54 11.02
C TYR A 183 12.60 -20.29 11.67
N LEU A 184 12.43 -21.55 11.29
CA LEU A 184 11.49 -22.47 11.91
C LEU A 184 12.10 -23.87 11.88
N THR A 185 12.00 -24.59 12.99
CA THR A 185 12.40 -25.99 13.07
C THR A 185 11.15 -26.87 13.20
N GLU A 186 11.00 -27.84 12.31
CA GLU A 186 9.96 -28.88 12.38
C GLU A 186 10.60 -30.26 12.19
N GLY A 187 10.50 -31.10 13.23
CA GLY A 187 11.13 -32.42 13.23
C GLY A 187 12.65 -32.33 13.03
N ASP A 188 13.15 -32.98 11.98
CA ASP A 188 14.58 -32.98 11.64
C ASP A 188 14.95 -31.94 10.55
N THR A 189 14.00 -31.05 10.20
CA THR A 189 14.14 -30.04 9.14
C THR A 189 14.15 -28.63 9.72
N VAL A 190 14.97 -27.75 9.15
CA VAL A 190 14.96 -26.31 9.43
C VAL A 190 14.58 -25.55 8.16
N GLY A 191 13.57 -24.71 8.26
CA GLY A 191 13.22 -23.71 7.27
C GLY A 191 13.87 -22.37 7.60
N LEU A 192 14.37 -21.69 6.58
CA LEU A 192 14.88 -20.32 6.63
C LEU A 192 14.19 -19.51 5.53
N ALA A 193 13.71 -18.32 5.88
CA ALA A 193 13.28 -17.30 4.94
C ALA A 193 14.16 -16.06 5.10
N LEU A 194 14.79 -15.63 4.01
CA LEU A 194 15.43 -14.32 3.92
C LEU A 194 14.52 -13.41 3.10
N THR A 195 14.08 -12.30 3.68
CA THR A 195 13.08 -11.43 3.09
C THR A 195 13.55 -9.98 3.12
N VAL A 196 13.45 -9.29 1.99
CA VAL A 196 13.56 -7.83 1.91
C VAL A 196 12.15 -7.29 1.87
N ARG A 197 11.82 -6.46 2.87
CA ARG A 197 10.54 -5.75 2.84
C ARG A 197 10.64 -4.65 1.77
N PRO A 198 9.73 -4.62 0.78
CA PRO A 198 9.67 -3.52 -0.13
C PRO A 198 9.36 -2.24 0.66
N LEU A 199 9.96 -1.12 0.24
CA LEU A 199 9.66 0.19 0.81
C LEU A 199 8.16 0.55 0.62
N HIS A 200 7.45 -0.14 -0.30
CA HIS A 200 6.04 0.09 -0.61
C HIS A 200 5.20 -1.17 -0.41
N ALA A 201 4.07 -1.02 0.28
CA ALA A 201 3.23 -2.12 0.78
C ALA A 201 2.42 -2.91 -0.26
N TYR A 202 2.57 -2.64 -1.56
CA TYR A 202 1.71 -3.21 -2.61
C TYR A 202 2.45 -4.09 -3.62
N GLY A 203 3.77 -4.26 -3.47
CA GLY A 203 4.58 -5.12 -4.34
C GLY A 203 4.79 -6.51 -3.77
N ALA A 204 5.12 -7.46 -4.63
CA ALA A 204 5.64 -8.76 -4.19
C ALA A 204 6.89 -8.54 -3.32
N LEU A 205 6.96 -9.26 -2.20
CA LEU A 205 8.14 -9.29 -1.35
C LEU A 205 9.31 -9.93 -2.12
N ASP A 206 10.52 -9.43 -1.94
CA ASP A 206 11.71 -10.17 -2.38
C ASP A 206 12.10 -11.13 -1.28
N CYS A 207 12.06 -12.45 -1.56
CA CYS A 207 12.46 -13.45 -0.59
C CYS A 207 13.10 -14.68 -1.25
N VAL A 208 14.02 -15.31 -0.52
CA VAL A 208 14.58 -16.62 -0.86
C VAL A 208 14.38 -17.55 0.33
N LEU A 209 13.93 -18.76 0.03
CA LEU A 209 13.65 -19.79 1.02
C LEU A 209 14.71 -20.87 0.98
N VAL A 210 15.01 -21.41 2.15
CA VAL A 210 15.95 -22.52 2.30
C VAL A 210 15.34 -23.58 3.21
N ARG A 211 15.29 -24.82 2.71
CA ARG A 211 14.93 -26.01 3.46
C ARG A 211 16.19 -26.83 3.70
N VAL A 212 16.61 -26.96 4.95
CA VAL A 212 17.73 -27.81 5.35
C VAL A 212 17.15 -29.07 5.99
N ALA A 213 17.27 -30.21 5.32
CA ALA A 213 16.72 -31.49 5.73
C ALA A 213 17.77 -32.62 5.60
N PRO A 214 17.55 -33.78 6.24
CA PRO A 214 18.47 -34.90 6.11
C PRO A 214 18.59 -35.38 4.66
N GLY A 215 19.81 -35.32 4.12
CA GLY A 215 20.13 -35.71 2.75
C GLY A 215 19.87 -34.64 1.68
N GLU A 216 19.29 -33.48 2.02
CA GLU A 216 18.94 -32.45 1.04
C GLU A 216 18.97 -31.04 1.64
N THR A 217 19.54 -30.10 0.90
CA THR A 217 19.36 -28.66 1.15
C THR A 217 18.78 -28.02 -0.11
N ALA A 218 17.51 -27.64 -0.04
CA ALA A 218 16.82 -26.99 -1.15
C ALA A 218 16.81 -25.48 -0.92
N VAL A 219 17.16 -24.73 -1.96
CA VAL A 219 17.07 -23.26 -1.98
C VAL A 219 16.22 -22.88 -3.17
N PHE A 220 15.23 -22.02 -2.97
CA PHE A 220 14.29 -21.65 -4.02
C PHE A 220 13.65 -20.28 -3.74
N THR A 221 13.15 -19.64 -4.79
CA THR A 221 12.37 -18.41 -4.72
C THR A 221 10.91 -18.72 -5.05
N PRO A 222 9.95 -18.39 -4.18
CA PRO A 222 8.53 -18.58 -4.48
C PRO A 222 8.10 -17.76 -5.71
N SER A 223 7.02 -18.20 -6.37
CA SER A 223 6.45 -17.45 -7.49
C SER A 223 6.02 -16.04 -7.06
N THR A 224 5.99 -15.08 -7.99
CA THR A 224 5.62 -13.69 -7.70
C THR A 224 4.26 -13.59 -7.00
N ILE A 225 3.27 -14.41 -7.39
CA ILE A 225 1.94 -14.44 -6.77
C ILE A 225 2.06 -14.82 -5.29
N GLN A 226 2.77 -15.89 -4.96
CA GLN A 226 2.97 -16.35 -3.58
C GLN A 226 3.77 -15.36 -2.72
N ARG A 227 4.54 -14.46 -3.36
CA ARG A 227 5.30 -13.40 -2.68
C ARG A 227 4.47 -12.15 -2.42
N MET A 228 3.21 -12.09 -2.88
CA MET A 228 2.35 -10.95 -2.58
C MET A 228 2.05 -10.86 -1.07
N PRO A 229 1.90 -9.64 -0.52
CA PRO A 229 1.52 -9.47 0.88
C PRO A 229 0.23 -10.23 1.21
N GLY A 230 0.26 -11.05 2.26
CA GLY A 230 -0.89 -11.87 2.70
C GLY A 230 -0.88 -13.32 2.20
N GLU A 231 -0.14 -13.64 1.14
CA GLU A 231 -0.13 -14.99 0.54
C GLU A 231 0.77 -15.99 1.28
N GLY A 232 1.58 -15.53 2.25
CA GLY A 232 2.36 -16.41 3.13
C GLY A 232 3.61 -17.07 2.49
N GLY A 233 3.90 -16.80 1.22
CA GLY A 233 4.99 -17.47 0.50
C GLY A 233 6.39 -17.10 0.95
N CYS A 234 6.59 -15.97 1.63
CA CYS A 234 7.89 -15.57 2.17
C CYS A 234 8.04 -15.89 3.66
N SER A 235 7.73 -17.13 4.05
CA SER A 235 7.80 -17.59 5.45
C SER A 235 8.70 -18.82 5.62
N ALA A 236 9.27 -18.98 6.82
CA ALA A 236 10.07 -20.16 7.14
C ALA A 236 9.23 -21.45 7.13
N GLY A 237 7.92 -21.37 7.44
CA GLY A 237 6.99 -22.49 7.27
C GLY A 237 6.85 -22.92 5.82
N ASN A 238 6.71 -21.96 4.88
CA ASN A 238 6.70 -22.26 3.45
C ASN A 238 8.04 -22.83 2.95
N ALA A 239 9.15 -22.58 3.65
CA ALA A 239 10.42 -23.22 3.33
C ALA A 239 10.39 -24.72 3.68
N ILE A 240 9.77 -25.10 4.81
CA ILE A 240 9.64 -26.51 5.22
C ILE A 240 8.61 -27.24 4.38
N SER A 241 7.44 -26.63 4.19
CA SER A 241 6.28 -27.17 3.50
C SER A 241 5.84 -26.19 2.39
N PRO A 242 6.48 -26.24 1.21
CA PRO A 242 6.18 -25.32 0.12
C PRO A 242 4.74 -25.41 -0.36
N MET A 243 4.11 -24.24 -0.51
CA MET A 243 2.81 -24.12 -1.15
C MET A 243 2.85 -24.65 -2.59
N PRO A 244 1.76 -25.28 -3.05
CA PRO A 244 1.66 -25.72 -4.44
C PRO A 244 1.78 -24.51 -5.39
N PRO A 245 2.30 -24.71 -6.62
CA PRO A 245 2.34 -23.65 -7.63
C PRO A 245 0.94 -23.08 -7.90
N PRO A 246 0.79 -21.76 -8.11
CA PRO A 246 -0.49 -21.18 -8.48
C PRO A 246 -0.99 -21.76 -9.83
N HIS A 247 -2.31 -21.97 -9.92
CA HIS A 247 -3.00 -22.46 -11.12
C HIS A 247 -3.51 -21.33 -11.99
#